data_AF-A0A2D6RKY3-F1
#
_entry.id   AF-A0A2D6RKY3-F1
#
_cell.length_a   1.000
_cell.length_b   1.000
_cell.length_c   1.000
_cell.angle_alpha   90.00
_cell.angle_beta   90.00
_cell.angle_gamma   90.00
#
_symmetry.space_group_name_H-M   'P 1'
#
loop_
_entity.id
_entity.type
_entity.pdbx_description
1 polymer ?
#
loop_
_entity_poly.entity_id
_entity_poly.type
_entity_poly.pdbx_seq_one_letter_code
_entity_poly.pdbx_strand_id
1 'polypeptide(L)'
;MILDVTNVKYSPKDKNKNVRIPSLLDNKLANFIGIHLGDGNIHINPKKHENQISCTGHLFDEYKWYLDYLIPLVKDLFNVSPYLYKDKRPNNSSIKISYRSKAIVEFLVNVIGLPSGKKTKCCIPECIKSSSTEIKREFLRGYADTDFSLAFSKRRQNGPNKYPTISLGTPDNKITKETIYLLKELEFKPHFKLEEESSYININGKKNLEKWMKEIGFSSPKHLTKYEIWKKYGFCPPYTTLAEREEILSGKENLIKKYKEKLING
;
A
#
# COMPACT_ATOMS: atom_id res chain seq x y z
N MET A 1 17.21 -13.25 0.99
CA MET A 1 16.81 -14.60 1.46
C MET A 1 16.40 -15.42 0.26
N ILE A 2 16.90 -16.64 0.09
CA ILE A 2 16.51 -17.52 -1.02
C ILE A 2 15.14 -18.14 -0.70
N LEU A 3 14.25 -18.16 -1.68
CA LEU A 3 12.92 -18.76 -1.61
C LEU A 3 12.94 -20.10 -2.35
N ASP A 4 12.39 -21.14 -1.74
CA ASP A 4 12.20 -22.41 -2.42
C ASP A 4 11.03 -22.31 -3.41
N VAL A 5 11.37 -22.26 -4.69
CA VAL A 5 10.43 -22.16 -5.81
C VAL A 5 10.37 -23.45 -6.64
N THR A 6 11.04 -24.52 -6.20
CA THR A 6 11.18 -25.77 -6.95
C THR A 6 9.84 -26.44 -7.24
N ASN A 7 8.89 -26.33 -6.32
CA ASN A 7 7.57 -26.94 -6.40
C ASN A 7 6.50 -26.04 -7.07
N VAL A 8 6.87 -24.87 -7.60
CA VAL A 8 5.92 -23.95 -8.24
C VAL A 8 5.44 -24.53 -9.58
N LYS A 9 4.12 -24.71 -9.71
CA LYS A 9 3.50 -25.33 -10.89
C LYS A 9 3.16 -24.30 -11.97
N TYR A 10 3.69 -24.50 -13.17
CA TYR A 10 3.39 -23.68 -14.34
C TYR A 10 2.26 -24.28 -15.18
N SER A 11 1.32 -23.43 -15.63
CA SER A 11 0.37 -23.81 -16.68
C SER A 11 1.01 -23.69 -18.09
N PRO A 12 0.43 -24.31 -19.13
CA PRO A 12 0.89 -24.10 -20.51
C PRO A 12 0.93 -22.62 -20.91
N LYS A 13 -0.04 -21.83 -20.43
CA LYS A 13 -0.10 -20.38 -20.67
C LYS A 13 1.02 -19.62 -19.98
N ASP A 14 1.42 -20.03 -18.78
CA ASP A 14 2.55 -19.44 -18.06
C ASP A 14 3.86 -19.69 -18.84
N LYS A 15 4.06 -20.91 -19.34
CA LYS A 15 5.22 -21.28 -20.16
C LYS A 15 5.26 -20.46 -21.46
N ASN A 16 4.14 -20.38 -22.19
CA ASN A 16 4.05 -19.60 -23.43
C ASN A 16 4.35 -18.11 -23.20
N LYS A 17 3.90 -17.56 -22.08
CA LYS A 17 4.16 -16.15 -21.71
C LYS A 17 5.54 -15.91 -21.08
N ASN A 18 6.35 -16.95 -20.92
CA ASN A 18 7.64 -16.89 -20.21
C ASN A 18 7.51 -16.22 -18.84
N VAL A 19 6.47 -16.61 -18.07
CA VAL A 19 6.28 -16.13 -16.70
C VAL A 19 7.51 -16.44 -15.87
N ARG A 20 7.95 -15.49 -15.07
CA ARG A 20 9.08 -15.63 -14.15
C ARG A 20 8.56 -15.71 -12.72
N ILE A 21 9.28 -16.46 -11.88
CA ILE A 21 9.03 -16.53 -10.45
C ILE A 21 10.36 -16.20 -9.75
N PRO A 22 10.40 -15.15 -8.91
CA PRO A 22 11.63 -14.76 -8.23
C PRO A 22 12.00 -15.82 -7.17
N SER A 23 13.24 -16.29 -7.22
CA SER A 23 13.84 -17.20 -6.23
C SER A 23 14.54 -16.46 -5.08
N LEU A 24 14.60 -15.13 -5.13
CA LEU A 24 15.19 -14.28 -4.11
C LEU A 24 14.12 -13.33 -3.56
N LEU A 25 14.02 -13.26 -2.23
CA LEU A 25 13.32 -12.18 -1.55
C LEU A 25 14.21 -10.94 -1.52
N ASP A 26 13.94 -10.03 -2.46
CA ASP A 26 14.57 -8.71 -2.59
C ASP A 26 13.57 -7.59 -2.23
N ASN A 27 14.06 -6.34 -2.31
CA ASN A 27 13.29 -5.15 -1.97
C ASN A 27 12.02 -4.99 -2.82
N LYS A 28 12.10 -5.30 -4.12
CA LYS A 28 10.97 -5.17 -5.06
C LYS A 28 9.88 -6.17 -4.73
N LEU A 29 10.26 -7.43 -4.49
CA LEU A 29 9.31 -8.46 -4.10
C LEU A 29 8.69 -8.16 -2.74
N ALA A 30 9.49 -7.72 -1.76
CA ALA A 30 8.99 -7.34 -0.44
C ALA A 30 7.94 -6.21 -0.53
N ASN A 31 8.24 -5.18 -1.31
CA ASN A 31 7.33 -4.07 -1.57
C ASN A 31 6.03 -4.56 -2.24
N PHE A 32 6.13 -5.39 -3.27
CA PHE A 32 4.96 -5.98 -3.92
C PHE A 32 4.10 -6.83 -2.96
N ILE A 33 4.72 -7.63 -2.08
CA ILE A 33 4.02 -8.43 -1.07
C ILE A 33 3.22 -7.50 -0.13
N GLY A 34 3.80 -6.38 0.29
CA GLY A 34 3.10 -5.36 1.09
C GLY A 34 1.90 -4.76 0.37
N ILE A 35 2.07 -4.33 -0.89
CA ILE A 35 0.98 -3.80 -1.73
C ILE A 35 -0.13 -4.84 -1.89
N HIS A 36 0.23 -6.09 -2.15
CA HIS A 36 -0.73 -7.16 -2.34
C HIS A 36 -1.52 -7.46 -1.06
N LEU A 37 -0.87 -7.38 0.11
CA LEU A 37 -1.51 -7.60 1.38
C LEU A 37 -2.65 -6.61 1.64
N GLY A 38 -2.50 -5.35 1.21
CA GLY A 38 -3.55 -4.34 1.33
C GLY A 38 -4.60 -4.39 0.21
N ASP A 39 -4.21 -4.07 -1.02
CA ASP A 39 -5.14 -3.92 -2.16
C ASP A 39 -5.29 -5.19 -3.03
N GLY A 40 -4.44 -6.18 -2.81
CA GLY A 40 -4.39 -7.39 -3.63
C GLY A 40 -5.56 -8.35 -3.39
N ASN A 41 -5.88 -9.19 -4.36
CA ASN A 41 -6.79 -10.31 -4.22
C ASN A 41 -6.34 -11.47 -5.10
N ILE A 42 -6.40 -12.67 -4.54
CA ILE A 42 -6.11 -13.92 -5.25
C ILE A 42 -7.41 -14.72 -5.34
N HIS A 43 -7.89 -14.92 -6.57
CA HIS A 43 -9.05 -15.74 -6.87
C HIS A 43 -8.60 -17.05 -7.53
N ILE A 44 -8.98 -18.17 -6.88
CA ILE A 44 -8.71 -19.52 -7.35
C ILE A 44 -10.04 -20.21 -7.58
N ASN A 45 -10.31 -20.63 -8.82
CA ASN A 45 -11.47 -21.44 -9.16
C ASN A 45 -11.01 -22.72 -9.88
N PRO A 46 -10.86 -23.83 -9.15
CA PRO A 46 -10.40 -25.09 -9.74
C PRO A 46 -11.34 -25.61 -10.83
N LYS A 47 -12.66 -25.43 -10.67
CA LYS A 47 -13.68 -25.91 -11.63
C LYS A 47 -13.57 -25.22 -13.00
N LYS A 48 -13.19 -23.94 -13.00
CA LYS A 48 -12.99 -23.14 -14.23
C LYS A 48 -11.52 -23.00 -14.63
N HIS A 49 -10.61 -23.66 -13.92
CA HIS A 49 -9.16 -23.50 -14.06
C HIS A 49 -8.69 -22.04 -14.00
N GLU A 50 -9.34 -21.19 -13.20
CA GLU A 50 -9.01 -19.77 -13.08
C GLU A 50 -8.06 -19.54 -11.90
N ASN A 51 -6.93 -18.90 -12.18
CA ASN A 51 -5.94 -18.43 -11.21
C ASN A 51 -5.70 -16.96 -11.51
N GLN A 52 -6.40 -16.08 -10.80
CA GLN A 52 -6.44 -14.66 -11.09
C GLN A 52 -5.89 -13.87 -9.90
N ILE A 53 -5.03 -12.92 -10.22
CA ILE A 53 -4.50 -11.93 -9.30
C ILE A 53 -5.10 -10.58 -9.71
N SER A 54 -5.47 -9.76 -8.74
CA SER A 54 -5.85 -8.37 -8.97
C SER A 54 -5.38 -7.47 -7.84
N CYS A 55 -5.14 -6.19 -8.13
CA CYS A 55 -5.02 -5.13 -7.12
C CYS A 55 -6.00 -4.03 -7.51
N THR A 56 -6.73 -3.47 -6.53
CA THR A 56 -7.75 -2.44 -6.77
C THR A 56 -7.47 -1.23 -5.89
N GLY A 57 -7.50 -0.03 -6.48
CA GLY A 57 -7.26 1.22 -5.79
C GLY A 57 -8.25 2.31 -6.22
N HIS A 58 -8.10 3.50 -5.66
CA HIS A 58 -8.91 4.67 -5.99
C HIS A 58 -8.51 5.27 -7.34
N LEU A 59 -9.48 5.47 -8.24
CA LEU A 59 -9.18 5.87 -9.61
C LEU A 59 -8.46 7.23 -9.70
N PHE A 60 -8.79 8.21 -8.87
CA PHE A 60 -8.22 9.54 -9.02
C PHE A 60 -6.89 9.73 -8.29
N ASP A 61 -6.71 9.09 -7.15
CA ASP A 61 -5.49 9.26 -6.35
C ASP A 61 -4.37 8.27 -6.70
N GLU A 62 -4.71 7.16 -7.38
CA GLU A 62 -3.75 6.05 -7.57
C GLU A 62 -3.55 5.67 -9.04
N TYR A 63 -4.31 6.25 -9.98
CA TYR A 63 -4.20 5.87 -11.39
C TYR A 63 -2.79 5.99 -11.96
N LYS A 64 -2.14 7.12 -11.71
CA LYS A 64 -0.78 7.37 -12.16
C LYS A 64 0.21 6.41 -11.48
N TRP A 65 0.05 6.17 -10.17
CA TRP A 65 0.89 5.24 -9.43
C TRP A 65 0.76 3.80 -9.93
N TYR A 66 -0.45 3.35 -10.27
CA TYR A 66 -0.66 2.04 -10.86
C TYR A 66 0.05 1.89 -12.22
N LEU A 67 -0.01 2.92 -13.07
CA LEU A 67 0.64 2.93 -14.37
C LEU A 67 2.17 3.00 -14.29
N ASP A 68 2.68 3.93 -13.49
CA ASP A 68 4.10 4.30 -13.50
C ASP A 68 4.92 3.45 -12.53
N TYR A 69 4.28 2.79 -11.55
CA TYR A 69 4.95 2.01 -10.52
C TYR A 69 4.47 0.55 -10.48
N LEU A 70 3.19 0.30 -10.18
CA LEU A 70 2.72 -1.07 -9.89
C LEU A 70 2.74 -2.00 -11.11
N ILE A 71 2.30 -1.53 -12.29
CA ILE A 71 2.36 -2.33 -13.52
C ILE A 71 3.81 -2.66 -13.92
N PRO A 72 4.75 -1.69 -13.95
CA PRO A 72 6.16 -1.97 -14.16
C PRO A 72 6.73 -2.95 -13.14
N LEU A 73 6.38 -2.81 -11.85
CA LEU A 73 6.83 -3.72 -10.80
C LEU A 73 6.37 -5.16 -11.04
N VAL A 74 5.10 -5.37 -11.40
CA VAL A 74 4.56 -6.70 -11.74
C VAL A 74 5.25 -7.26 -13.00
N LYS A 75 5.52 -6.41 -14.00
CA LYS A 75 6.20 -6.82 -15.22
C LYS A 75 7.65 -7.23 -14.94
N ASP A 76 8.34 -6.51 -14.09
CA ASP A 76 9.72 -6.80 -13.70
C ASP A 76 9.81 -8.10 -12.90
N LEU A 77 8.97 -8.26 -11.87
CA LEU A 77 8.99 -9.45 -11.00
C LEU A 77 8.58 -10.73 -11.72
N PHE A 78 7.56 -10.67 -12.59
CA PHE A 78 6.91 -11.87 -13.11
C PHE A 78 6.90 -12.00 -14.63
N ASN A 79 7.42 -11.00 -15.35
CA ASN A 79 7.31 -10.89 -16.81
C ASN A 79 5.85 -10.87 -17.33
N VAL A 80 4.89 -10.46 -16.49
CA VAL A 80 3.47 -10.37 -16.85
C VAL A 80 3.05 -8.92 -17.03
N SER A 81 2.26 -8.63 -18.07
CA SER A 81 1.61 -7.35 -18.27
C SER A 81 0.14 -7.44 -17.82
N PRO A 82 -0.24 -6.79 -16.70
CA PRO A 82 -1.63 -6.78 -16.24
C PRO A 82 -2.58 -6.05 -17.19
N TYR A 83 -3.84 -6.49 -17.21
CA TYR A 83 -4.93 -5.72 -17.80
C TYR A 83 -5.38 -4.63 -16.84
N LEU A 84 -5.56 -3.41 -17.36
CA LEU A 84 -6.03 -2.26 -16.60
C LEU A 84 -7.52 -2.04 -16.82
N TYR A 85 -8.28 -1.98 -15.74
CA TYR A 85 -9.71 -1.67 -15.74
C TYR A 85 -9.94 -0.37 -14.99
N LYS A 86 -10.82 0.47 -15.54
CA LYS A 86 -11.28 1.71 -14.91
C LYS A 86 -12.77 1.60 -14.69
N ASP A 87 -13.20 1.89 -13.47
CA ASP A 87 -14.60 1.94 -13.12
C ASP A 87 -14.93 3.33 -12.59
N LYS A 88 -15.78 4.06 -13.31
CA LYS A 88 -16.16 5.43 -12.98
C LYS A 88 -17.58 5.42 -12.43
N ARG A 89 -17.72 5.21 -11.13
CA ARG A 89 -18.99 5.37 -10.42
C ARG A 89 -18.97 6.64 -9.58
N PRO A 90 -20.09 7.37 -9.46
CA PRO A 90 -20.21 8.45 -8.49
C PRO A 90 -19.80 7.96 -7.10
N ASN A 91 -18.88 8.66 -6.44
CA ASN A 91 -18.38 8.39 -5.08
C ASN A 91 -17.66 7.04 -4.86
N ASN A 92 -17.47 6.21 -5.88
CA ASN A 92 -16.76 4.93 -5.75
C ASN A 92 -16.04 4.55 -7.05
N SER A 93 -15.25 5.49 -7.57
CA SER A 93 -14.43 5.24 -8.75
C SER A 93 -13.19 4.43 -8.39
N SER A 94 -12.95 3.34 -9.11
CA SER A 94 -11.82 2.46 -8.87
C SER A 94 -10.97 2.22 -10.11
N ILE A 95 -9.71 1.93 -9.87
CA ILE A 95 -8.81 1.32 -10.85
C ILE A 95 -8.51 -0.10 -10.40
N LYS A 96 -8.42 -1.03 -11.34
CA LYS A 96 -8.02 -2.40 -11.06
C LYS A 96 -7.00 -2.87 -12.09
N ILE A 97 -5.89 -3.42 -11.63
CA ILE A 97 -5.06 -4.29 -12.47
C ILE A 97 -5.46 -5.74 -12.25
N SER A 98 -5.47 -6.55 -13.31
CA SER A 98 -5.67 -7.98 -13.17
C SER A 98 -4.95 -8.80 -14.22
N TYR A 99 -4.49 -9.97 -13.82
CA TYR A 99 -3.81 -10.93 -14.68
C TYR A 99 -4.06 -12.34 -14.17
N ARG A 100 -3.84 -13.31 -15.07
CA ARG A 100 -4.02 -14.74 -14.78
C ARG A 100 -2.70 -15.47 -14.93
N SER A 101 -2.29 -16.18 -13.89
CA SER A 101 -1.11 -17.04 -13.90
C SER A 101 -1.22 -18.09 -12.81
N LYS A 102 -1.06 -19.36 -13.16
CA LYS A 102 -1.05 -20.43 -12.15
C LYS A 102 0.24 -20.36 -11.35
N ALA A 103 1.37 -20.19 -12.02
CA ALA A 103 2.69 -20.10 -11.38
C ALA A 103 2.74 -18.98 -10.32
N ILE A 104 2.23 -17.79 -10.63
CA ILE A 104 2.26 -16.67 -9.68
C ILE A 104 1.32 -16.92 -8.49
N VAL A 105 0.12 -17.48 -8.72
CA VAL A 105 -0.79 -17.85 -7.61
C VAL A 105 -0.14 -18.90 -6.70
N GLU A 106 0.41 -19.98 -7.28
CA GLU A 106 1.10 -21.02 -6.53
C GLU A 106 2.26 -20.44 -5.71
N PHE A 107 3.04 -19.53 -6.30
CA PHE A 107 4.12 -18.83 -5.59
C PHE A 107 3.60 -17.96 -4.44
N LEU A 108 2.65 -17.07 -4.69
CA LEU A 108 2.15 -16.15 -3.67
C LEU A 108 1.44 -16.88 -2.52
N VAL A 109 0.72 -17.96 -2.81
CA VAL A 109 -0.01 -18.71 -1.78
C VAL A 109 0.89 -19.72 -1.09
N ASN A 110 1.61 -20.56 -1.83
CA ASN A 110 2.31 -21.71 -1.24
C ASN A 110 3.76 -21.41 -0.84
N VAL A 111 4.42 -20.45 -1.49
CA VAL A 111 5.81 -20.07 -1.15
C VAL A 111 5.84 -18.86 -0.23
N ILE A 112 5.08 -17.81 -0.57
CA ILE A 112 5.02 -16.59 0.27
C ILE A 112 4.06 -16.77 1.45
N GLY A 113 2.95 -17.49 1.29
CA GLY A 113 1.96 -17.67 2.36
C GLY A 113 0.89 -16.57 2.41
N LEU A 114 0.60 -15.91 1.28
CA LEU A 114 -0.51 -14.95 1.19
C LEU A 114 -1.86 -15.68 1.12
N PRO A 115 -2.91 -15.14 1.77
CA PRO A 115 -4.23 -15.75 1.74
C PRO A 115 -4.90 -15.61 0.37
N SER A 116 -5.63 -16.65 -0.05
CA SER A 116 -6.54 -16.59 -1.19
C SER A 116 -7.99 -16.37 -0.76
N GLY A 117 -8.77 -15.63 -1.55
CA GLY A 117 -10.18 -15.34 -1.25
C GLY A 117 -10.38 -14.18 -0.28
N LYS A 118 -11.43 -14.25 0.55
CA LYS A 118 -11.77 -13.15 1.46
C LYS A 118 -10.68 -12.97 2.52
N LYS A 119 -10.16 -11.74 2.63
CA LYS A 119 -9.13 -11.32 3.60
C LYS A 119 -9.70 -11.22 5.02
N THR A 120 -9.95 -12.36 5.67
CA THR A 120 -10.45 -12.41 7.06
C THR A 120 -9.42 -12.90 8.08
N LYS A 121 -8.27 -13.39 7.60
CA LYS A 121 -7.18 -13.95 8.42
C LYS A 121 -5.81 -13.60 7.83
N CYS A 122 -5.64 -12.34 7.47
CA CYS A 122 -4.38 -11.85 6.91
C CYS A 122 -3.28 -11.89 7.96
N CYS A 123 -2.06 -12.18 7.50
CA CYS A 123 -0.85 -12.13 8.31
C CYS A 123 0.32 -11.68 7.43
N ILE A 124 1.30 -11.05 8.08
CA ILE A 124 2.59 -10.77 7.49
C ILE A 124 3.27 -12.14 7.22
N PRO A 125 3.69 -12.41 5.98
CA PRO A 125 4.40 -13.64 5.63
C PRO A 125 5.62 -13.92 6.52
N GLU A 126 5.87 -15.19 6.82
CA GLU A 126 7.00 -15.58 7.68
C GLU A 126 8.34 -15.22 7.04
N CYS A 127 8.45 -15.31 5.71
CA CYS A 127 9.64 -14.89 4.97
C CYS A 127 9.94 -13.38 5.14
N ILE A 128 8.92 -12.55 5.42
CA ILE A 128 9.11 -11.13 5.74
C ILE A 128 9.49 -10.97 7.22
N LYS A 129 8.82 -11.66 8.14
CA LYS A 129 9.11 -11.57 9.59
C LYS A 129 10.53 -11.99 9.94
N SER A 130 11.05 -13.01 9.25
CA SER A 130 12.41 -13.53 9.45
C SER A 130 13.48 -12.86 8.58
N SER A 131 13.11 -11.85 7.77
CA SER A 131 14.03 -11.15 6.87
C SER A 131 14.82 -10.03 7.55
N SER A 132 15.71 -9.40 6.78
CA SER A 132 16.47 -8.23 7.22
C SER A 132 15.57 -7.01 7.46
N THR A 133 16.07 -6.06 8.25
CA THR A 133 15.44 -4.76 8.49
C THR A 133 15.08 -4.02 7.20
N GLU A 134 15.93 -4.14 6.17
CA GLU A 134 15.69 -3.52 4.85
C GLU A 134 14.44 -4.10 4.16
N ILE A 135 14.34 -5.43 4.09
CA ILE A 135 13.18 -6.12 3.51
C ILE A 135 11.90 -5.78 4.27
N LYS A 136 11.97 -5.73 5.61
CA LYS A 136 10.85 -5.33 6.47
C LYS A 136 10.38 -3.91 6.19
N ARG A 137 11.30 -2.96 5.98
CA ARG A 137 11.00 -1.57 5.61
C ARG A 137 10.34 -1.49 4.24
N GLU A 138 10.84 -2.24 3.25
CA GLU A 138 10.27 -2.25 1.90
C GLU A 138 8.87 -2.85 1.86
N PHE A 139 8.65 -3.94 2.60
CA PHE A 139 7.31 -4.50 2.83
C PHE A 139 6.36 -3.48 3.46
N LEU A 140 6.78 -2.81 4.54
CA LEU A 140 5.97 -1.78 5.19
C LEU A 140 5.68 -0.59 4.27
N ARG A 141 6.64 -0.17 3.44
CA ARG A 141 6.40 0.87 2.43
C ARG A 141 5.24 0.46 1.51
N GLY A 142 5.29 -0.75 0.97
CA GLY A 142 4.26 -1.27 0.07
C GLY A 142 2.89 -1.37 0.74
N TYR A 143 2.84 -1.91 1.96
CA TYR A 143 1.59 -2.03 2.72
C TYR A 143 1.03 -0.67 3.14
N ALA A 144 1.91 0.28 3.47
CA ALA A 144 1.51 1.63 3.82
C ALA A 144 1.08 2.47 2.63
N ASP A 145 1.57 2.19 1.43
CA ASP A 145 1.09 2.84 0.22
C ASP A 145 -0.37 2.50 -0.11
N THR A 146 -0.88 1.36 0.36
CA THR A 146 -2.28 0.94 0.14
C THR A 146 -3.18 1.27 1.34
N ASP A 147 -2.88 0.70 2.51
CA ASP A 147 -3.82 0.62 3.64
C ASP A 147 -3.58 1.68 4.72
N PHE A 148 -2.39 2.26 4.75
CA PHE A 148 -2.12 3.35 5.68
C PHE A 148 -2.61 4.68 5.10
N SER A 149 -2.83 5.64 5.98
CA SER A 149 -3.11 7.01 5.62
C SER A 149 -2.14 7.97 6.29
N LEU A 150 -1.74 9.01 5.57
CA LEU A 150 -1.11 10.19 6.16
C LEU A 150 -2.16 11.30 6.30
N ALA A 151 -2.32 11.80 7.52
CA ALA A 151 -3.22 12.91 7.83
C ALA A 151 -2.53 13.94 8.71
N PHE A 152 -3.06 15.16 8.71
CA PHE A 152 -2.58 16.24 9.56
C PHE A 152 -3.75 16.82 10.36
N SER A 153 -3.68 16.72 11.68
CA SER A 153 -4.73 17.20 12.57
C SER A 153 -4.38 18.56 13.17
N LYS A 154 -5.41 19.23 13.68
CA LYS A 154 -5.26 20.46 14.45
C LYS A 154 -4.88 20.09 15.89
N ARG A 155 -3.96 20.86 16.49
CA ARG A 155 -3.68 20.78 17.95
C ARG A 155 -4.49 21.75 18.79
N ARG A 156 -5.13 22.72 18.15
CA ARG A 156 -5.99 23.75 18.74
C ARG A 156 -7.17 23.93 17.80
N GLN A 157 -8.37 24.19 18.31
CA GLN A 157 -9.62 24.26 17.53
C GLN A 157 -9.51 25.15 16.27
N ASN A 158 -8.86 26.31 16.40
CA ASN A 158 -8.66 27.29 15.32
C ASN A 158 -7.24 27.29 14.75
N GLY A 159 -6.44 26.26 15.05
CA GLY A 159 -5.08 26.13 14.55
C GLY A 159 -5.00 25.43 13.19
N PRO A 160 -3.86 25.56 12.47
CA PRO A 160 -3.66 24.86 11.22
C PRO A 160 -3.53 23.33 11.43
N ASN A 161 -3.89 22.56 10.39
CA ASN A 161 -3.71 21.11 10.30
C ASN A 161 -2.21 20.76 10.13
N LYS A 162 -1.46 20.83 11.24
CA LYS A 162 0.00 20.68 11.25
C LYS A 162 0.51 19.44 11.95
N TYR A 163 -0.31 18.72 12.70
CA TYR A 163 0.15 17.59 13.48
C TYR A 163 0.03 16.29 12.68
N PRO A 164 1.15 15.69 12.25
CA PRO A 164 1.10 14.52 11.39
C PRO A 164 0.71 13.27 12.17
N THR A 165 -0.09 12.44 11.53
CA THR A 165 -0.42 11.09 11.97
C THR A 165 -0.37 10.17 10.75
N ILE A 166 0.44 9.12 10.85
CA ILE A 166 0.37 7.98 9.95
C ILE A 166 -0.51 6.94 10.64
N SER A 167 -1.59 6.51 10.01
CA SER A 167 -2.56 5.61 10.60
C SER A 167 -2.84 4.39 9.75
N LEU A 168 -3.13 3.26 10.39
CA LEU A 168 -3.72 2.06 9.80
C LEU A 168 -4.99 1.74 10.58
N GLY A 169 -6.10 1.53 9.88
CA GLY A 169 -7.35 1.01 10.46
C GLY A 169 -7.73 -0.29 9.75
N THR A 170 -7.96 -1.37 10.51
CA THR A 170 -8.33 -2.67 9.93
C THR A 170 -9.15 -3.50 10.92
N PRO A 171 -10.17 -4.26 10.46
CA PRO A 171 -10.92 -5.18 11.31
C PRO A 171 -10.12 -6.45 11.67
N ASP A 172 -8.96 -6.69 11.05
CA ASP A 172 -8.15 -7.87 11.31
C ASP A 172 -7.16 -7.63 12.46
N ASN A 173 -7.50 -8.16 13.64
CA ASN A 173 -6.68 -8.04 14.84
C ASN A 173 -5.35 -8.80 14.75
N LYS A 174 -5.25 -9.83 13.90
CA LYS A 174 -3.99 -10.59 13.74
C LYS A 174 -2.99 -9.73 12.98
N ILE A 175 -3.35 -9.21 11.82
CA ILE A 175 -2.44 -8.37 11.04
C ILE A 175 -2.07 -7.09 11.78
N THR A 176 -3.00 -6.53 12.56
CA THR A 176 -2.72 -5.38 13.43
C THR A 176 -1.60 -5.69 14.42
N LYS A 177 -1.70 -6.80 15.16
CA LYS A 177 -0.69 -7.19 16.16
C LYS A 177 0.68 -7.43 15.53
N GLU A 178 0.72 -8.10 14.39
CA GLU A 178 1.96 -8.35 13.65
C GLU A 178 2.58 -7.05 13.11
N THR A 179 1.75 -6.11 12.66
CA THR A 179 2.20 -4.78 12.23
C THR A 179 2.76 -3.98 13.42
N ILE A 180 2.13 -4.04 14.60
CA ILE A 180 2.65 -3.40 15.82
C ILE A 180 4.03 -3.96 16.18
N TYR A 181 4.19 -5.29 16.12
CA TYR A 181 5.47 -5.94 16.41
C TYR A 181 6.55 -5.47 15.44
N LEU A 182 6.25 -5.49 14.14
CA LEU A 182 7.17 -5.06 13.09
C LEU A 182 7.58 -3.58 13.26
N LEU A 183 6.63 -2.71 13.57
CA LEU A 183 6.91 -1.29 13.84
C LEU A 183 7.79 -1.09 15.07
N LYS A 184 7.55 -1.84 16.15
CA LYS A 184 8.38 -1.79 17.37
C LYS A 184 9.80 -2.32 17.12
N GLU A 185 9.94 -3.37 16.31
CA GLU A 185 11.24 -3.90 15.90
C GLU A 185 12.04 -2.84 15.13
N LEU A 186 11.37 -2.03 14.31
CA LEU A 186 11.95 -0.87 13.62
C LEU A 186 12.03 0.39 14.51
N GLU A 187 11.93 0.22 15.82
CA GLU A 187 12.03 1.26 16.85
C GLU A 187 11.05 2.43 16.66
N PHE A 188 9.89 2.17 16.05
CA PHE A 188 8.75 3.10 16.09
C PHE A 188 7.98 2.91 17.39
N LYS A 189 7.29 3.97 17.83
CA LYS A 189 6.43 3.96 19.02
C LYS A 189 4.96 4.09 18.60
N PRO A 190 4.34 3.05 18.04
CA PRO A 190 2.95 3.10 17.63
C PRO A 190 2.04 3.23 18.86
N HIS A 191 1.09 4.15 18.80
CA HIS A 191 -0.10 4.13 19.64
C HIS A 191 -1.13 3.24 18.96
N PHE A 192 -1.83 2.37 19.69
CA PHE A 192 -2.80 1.48 19.08
C PHE A 192 -4.02 1.27 19.98
N LYS A 193 -5.15 0.92 19.37
CA LYS A 193 -6.38 0.50 20.03
C LYS A 193 -6.82 -0.81 19.37
N LEU A 194 -7.03 -1.85 20.17
CA LEU A 194 -7.55 -3.12 19.70
C LEU A 194 -9.03 -3.19 20.06
N GLU A 195 -9.91 -3.30 19.08
CA GLU A 195 -11.36 -3.44 19.28
C GLU A 195 -11.88 -4.68 18.55
N GLU A 196 -13.12 -5.06 18.83
CA GLU A 196 -13.77 -6.20 18.16
C GLU A 196 -14.12 -5.89 16.71
N GLU A 197 -14.59 -4.67 16.43
CA GLU A 197 -15.05 -4.27 15.09
C GLU A 197 -13.92 -3.71 14.22
N SER A 198 -13.02 -2.90 14.79
CA SER A 198 -11.88 -2.32 14.07
C SER A 198 -10.73 -1.96 14.99
N SER A 199 -9.55 -2.45 14.67
CA SER A 199 -8.31 -2.03 15.31
C SER A 199 -7.65 -0.86 14.58
N TYR A 200 -6.90 -0.05 15.34
CA TYR A 200 -6.20 1.11 14.82
C TYR A 200 -4.77 1.18 15.33
N ILE A 201 -3.85 1.60 14.45
CA ILE A 201 -2.46 1.93 14.76
C ILE A 201 -2.21 3.36 14.30
N ASN A 202 -1.59 4.16 15.15
CA ASN A 202 -1.23 5.55 14.90
C ASN A 202 0.25 5.79 15.23
N ILE A 203 0.98 6.35 14.29
CA ILE A 203 2.34 6.82 14.44
C ILE A 203 2.27 8.35 14.37
N ASN A 204 2.36 8.98 15.55
CA ASN A 204 2.02 10.39 15.73
C ASN A 204 3.24 11.31 15.84
N GLY A 205 3.12 12.51 15.28
CA GLY A 205 4.02 13.63 15.54
C GLY A 205 5.22 13.72 14.60
N LYS A 206 5.77 14.94 14.54
CA LYS A 206 6.82 15.36 13.59
C LYS A 206 8.02 14.41 13.57
N LYS A 207 8.59 14.09 14.74
CA LYS A 207 9.77 13.22 14.84
C LYS A 207 9.52 11.83 14.23
N ASN A 208 8.34 11.26 14.47
CA ASN A 208 7.99 9.96 13.92
C ASN A 208 7.72 10.00 12.42
N LEU A 209 7.07 11.06 11.91
CA LEU A 209 6.90 11.26 10.47
C LEU A 209 8.26 11.43 9.76
N GLU A 210 9.18 12.21 10.32
CA GLU A 210 10.52 12.39 9.77
C GLU A 210 11.31 11.07 9.77
N LYS A 211 11.23 10.30 10.87
CA LYS A 211 11.80 8.94 10.93
C LYS A 211 11.20 8.04 9.86
N TRP A 212 9.87 8.04 9.74
CA TRP A 212 9.15 7.26 8.73
C TRP A 212 9.65 7.59 7.33
N MET A 213 9.70 8.87 6.96
CA MET A 213 10.13 9.29 5.63
C MET A 213 11.60 8.95 5.33
N LYS A 214 12.44 8.91 6.37
CA LYS A 214 13.85 8.53 6.24
C LYS A 214 14.05 7.03 6.06
N GLU A 215 13.32 6.21 6.83
CA GLU A 215 13.59 4.77 6.93
C GLU A 215 12.66 3.89 6.10
N ILE A 216 11.40 4.29 5.96
CA ILE A 216 10.36 3.55 5.25
C ILE A 216 9.94 4.33 4.01
N GLY A 217 9.50 5.58 4.15
CA GLY A 217 9.01 6.40 3.05
C GLY A 217 7.65 5.95 2.53
N PHE A 218 7.24 6.55 1.41
CA PHE A 218 6.08 6.18 0.61
C PHE A 218 6.49 6.16 -0.85
N SER A 219 5.87 5.34 -1.68
CA SER A 219 5.98 5.44 -3.14
C SER A 219 4.74 6.09 -3.76
N SER A 220 3.61 6.09 -3.04
CA SER A 220 2.35 6.64 -3.54
C SER A 220 2.35 8.18 -3.53
N PRO A 221 2.08 8.84 -4.68
CA PRO A 221 1.89 10.30 -4.74
C PRO A 221 0.83 10.81 -3.78
N LYS A 222 -0.17 9.97 -3.44
CA LYS A 222 -1.22 10.29 -2.48
C LYS A 222 -0.68 10.57 -1.08
N HIS A 223 0.48 10.03 -0.70
CA HIS A 223 1.13 10.30 0.58
C HIS A 223 2.27 11.31 0.43
N LEU A 224 3.07 11.19 -0.63
CA LEU A 224 4.21 12.07 -0.89
C LEU A 224 3.80 13.54 -0.99
N THR A 225 2.79 13.86 -1.78
CA THR A 225 2.33 15.25 -1.96
C THR A 225 1.81 15.90 -0.66
N LYS A 226 1.20 15.09 0.22
CA LYS A 226 0.77 15.50 1.57
C LYS A 226 1.97 15.87 2.44
N TYR A 227 2.99 15.00 2.43
CA TYR A 227 4.25 15.24 3.14
C TYR A 227 4.98 16.47 2.60
N GLU A 228 5.07 16.63 1.29
CA GLU A 228 5.76 17.75 0.64
C GLU A 228 5.11 19.09 0.95
N ILE A 229 3.78 19.19 0.87
CA ILE A 229 3.05 20.41 1.27
C ILE A 229 3.32 20.72 2.73
N TRP A 230 3.19 19.72 3.63
CA TRP A 230 3.47 19.94 5.04
C TRP A 230 4.92 20.35 5.31
N LYS A 231 5.88 19.74 4.62
CA LYS A 231 7.31 20.05 4.76
C LYS A 231 7.62 21.47 4.28
N LYS A 232 6.99 21.91 3.18
CA LYS A 232 7.19 23.24 2.59
C LYS A 232 6.50 24.36 3.38
N TYR A 233 5.28 24.13 3.85
CA TYR A 233 4.43 25.19 4.40
C TYR A 233 4.10 25.04 5.89
N GLY A 234 4.50 23.94 6.53
CA GLY A 234 4.27 23.66 7.94
C GLY A 234 2.87 23.12 8.29
N PHE A 235 1.98 22.96 7.31
CA PHE A 235 0.66 22.36 7.45
C PHE A 235 0.19 21.77 6.12
N CYS A 236 -0.82 20.89 6.15
CA CYS A 236 -1.47 20.38 4.94
C CYS A 236 -3.00 20.48 5.11
N PRO A 237 -3.72 21.12 4.17
CA PRO A 237 -5.18 21.18 4.20
C PRO A 237 -5.83 19.80 4.22
N PRO A 238 -6.90 19.60 5.02
CA PRO A 238 -7.68 18.38 4.98
C PRO A 238 -8.46 18.27 3.67
N TYR A 239 -8.91 17.06 3.34
CA TYR A 239 -9.79 16.78 2.18
C TYR A 239 -9.27 17.30 0.83
N THR A 240 -7.95 17.43 0.67
CA THR A 240 -7.34 17.78 -0.62
C THR A 240 -7.14 16.54 -1.48
N THR A 241 -7.56 16.62 -2.74
CA THR A 241 -7.32 15.56 -3.73
C THR A 241 -5.85 15.52 -4.15
N LEU A 242 -5.40 14.46 -4.82
CA LEU A 242 -4.05 14.46 -5.41
C LEU A 242 -3.83 15.64 -6.37
N ALA A 243 -4.77 15.89 -7.29
CA ALA A 243 -4.65 16.97 -8.27
C ALA A 243 -4.53 18.36 -7.63
N GLU A 244 -5.36 18.66 -6.63
CA GLU A 244 -5.28 19.94 -5.89
C GLU A 244 -3.90 20.13 -5.23
N ARG A 245 -3.30 19.04 -4.73
CA ARG A 245 -1.97 19.09 -4.10
C ARG A 245 -0.87 19.29 -5.13
N GLU A 246 -0.96 18.68 -6.31
CA GLU A 246 -0.04 18.92 -7.42
C GLU A 246 -0.10 20.36 -7.92
N GLU A 247 -1.29 20.97 -7.99
CA GLU A 247 -1.47 22.39 -8.34
C GLU A 247 -0.85 23.33 -7.29
N ILE A 248 -1.02 23.03 -6.01
CA ILE A 248 -0.38 23.77 -4.91
C ILE A 248 1.16 23.67 -5.00
N LEU A 249 1.68 22.48 -5.27
CA LEU A 249 3.13 22.25 -5.34
C LEU A 249 3.77 22.91 -6.56
N SER A 250 3.04 22.96 -7.68
CA SER A 250 3.45 23.66 -8.91
C SER A 250 3.22 25.18 -8.87
N GLY A 251 2.58 25.71 -7.82
CA GLY A 251 2.30 27.14 -7.65
C GLY A 251 1.08 27.65 -8.45
N LYS A 252 0.32 26.76 -9.09
CA LYS A 252 -0.90 27.09 -9.84
C LYS A 252 -2.09 27.41 -8.93
N GLU A 253 -2.08 26.88 -7.70
CA GLU A 253 -3.13 27.12 -6.70
C GLU A 253 -2.52 27.66 -5.40
N ASN A 254 -3.23 28.60 -4.76
CA ASN A 254 -2.76 29.20 -3.51
C ASN A 254 -3.17 28.33 -2.31
N LEU A 255 -2.19 27.85 -1.54
CA LEU A 255 -2.43 26.99 -0.37
C LEU A 255 -3.40 27.60 0.65
N ILE A 256 -3.27 28.89 0.95
CA ILE A 256 -4.09 29.56 1.97
C ILE A 256 -5.53 29.68 1.50
N LYS A 257 -5.73 30.07 0.23
CA LYS A 257 -7.05 30.09 -0.40
C LYS A 257 -7.70 28.70 -0.31
N LYS A 258 -6.98 27.67 -0.73
CA LYS A 258 -7.48 26.30 -0.69
C LYS A 258 -7.80 25.80 0.71
N TYR A 259 -6.97 26.17 1.68
CA TYR A 259 -7.21 25.82 3.08
C TYR A 259 -8.54 26.40 3.59
N LYS A 260 -8.83 27.67 3.28
CA LYS A 260 -10.10 28.31 3.63
C LYS A 260 -11.30 27.62 2.98
N GLU A 261 -11.21 27.27 1.70
CA GLU A 261 -12.27 26.53 0.98
C GLU A 261 -12.59 25.18 1.64
N LYS A 262 -11.55 24.43 2.04
CA LYS A 262 -11.74 23.11 2.66
C LYS A 262 -12.27 23.16 4.08
N LEU A 263 -12.05 24.26 4.81
CA LEU A 263 -12.63 24.46 6.14
C LEU A 263 -14.12 24.84 6.10
N ILE A 264 -14.59 25.42 5.00
CA ILE A 264 -16.00 25.79 4.82
C ILE A 264 -16.83 24.58 4.37
N ASN A 265 -16.23 23.70 3.58
CA ASN A 265 -16.92 22.59 2.91
C ASN A 265 -16.77 21.22 3.58
N GLY A 266 -16.06 21.12 4.70
CA GLY A 266 -15.80 19.86 5.42
C GLY A 266 -16.10 19.98 6.90
#